data_AF-A0A9N9ENJ1-F1
#
_entry.id   AF-A0A9N9ENJ1-F1
#
_cell.length_a   1.000
_cell.length_b   1.000
_cell.length_c   1.000
_cell.angle_alpha   90.00
_cell.angle_beta   90.00
_cell.angle_gamma   90.00
#
_symmetry.space_group_name_H-M   'P 1'
#
loop_
_entity.id
_entity.type
_entity.pdbx_description
1 polymer ?
#
loop_
_entity_poly.entity_id
_entity_poly.type
_entity_poly.pdbx_seq_one_letter_code
_entity_poly.pdbx_strand_id
1 'polypeptide(L)'
;MSENTKYDPHLKSKHNEKIFKIVNDVATPFFPFIGAITNTLKSLLKTFRNAKCNRKICSALIDRVKIVKVAVESLQREQPGNEVFFQKQASYEAWIRFTAVLKNIEKFAEQVTQLPTVRKTFHSGGESIKETFDKNIKEFEEVCHELQFVLAIYSHAQREMESEKIISDIKNLTQIMNKFKDEVMNNLIQISIYKNCLEQPRIEGNINDSHGIDPLNIKECNRFKDSIFKGNYFGTQVVYR
;
A
#
# COMPACT_ATOMS: atom_id res chain seq x y z
N MET A 1 73.58 -18.71 29.49
CA MET A 1 73.29 -18.12 28.18
C MET A 1 71.80 -17.84 28.11
N SER A 2 71.39 -16.60 28.31
CA SER A 2 69.99 -16.17 28.22
C SER A 2 69.86 -15.22 27.03
N GLU A 3 69.30 -15.71 25.92
CA GLU A 3 68.98 -14.87 24.77
C GLU A 3 67.71 -14.06 25.06
N ASN A 4 67.90 -12.76 25.25
CA ASN A 4 66.84 -11.77 25.26
C ASN A 4 66.21 -11.69 23.86
N THR A 5 64.99 -12.21 23.70
CA THR A 5 64.16 -11.91 22.54
C THR A 5 63.74 -10.45 22.59
N LYS A 6 64.43 -9.63 21.78
CA LYS A 6 64.21 -8.19 21.63
C LYS A 6 62.78 -7.93 21.16
N TYR A 7 61.99 -7.27 22.01
CA TYR A 7 60.67 -6.76 21.68
C TYR A 7 60.78 -5.76 20.52
N ASP A 8 60.22 -6.10 19.35
CA ASP A 8 60.14 -5.21 18.19
C ASP A 8 58.73 -4.60 18.09
N PRO A 9 58.54 -3.33 18.49
CA PRO A 9 57.26 -2.64 18.41
C PRO A 9 56.76 -2.40 16.97
N HIS A 10 57.65 -2.42 15.97
CA HIS A 10 57.26 -2.24 14.57
C HIS A 10 56.57 -3.48 13.99
N LEU A 11 56.90 -4.68 14.49
CA LEU A 11 56.28 -5.93 14.03
C LEU A 11 54.82 -6.03 14.49
N LYS A 12 54.51 -5.58 15.73
CA LYS A 12 53.12 -5.47 16.22
C LYS A 12 52.34 -4.40 15.46
N SER A 13 52.94 -3.23 15.19
CA SER A 13 52.30 -2.15 14.43
C SER A 13 51.85 -2.60 13.04
N LYS A 14 52.72 -3.31 12.30
CA LYS A 14 52.44 -3.78 10.94
C LYS A 14 51.42 -4.91 10.91
N HIS A 15 51.39 -5.75 11.94
CA HIS A 15 50.37 -6.79 12.10
C HIS A 15 49.00 -6.17 12.42
N ASN A 16 48.98 -5.15 13.29
CA ASN A 16 47.77 -4.41 13.64
C ASN A 16 47.22 -3.62 12.44
N GLU A 17 48.07 -3.00 11.61
CA GLU A 17 47.66 -2.37 10.35
C GLU A 17 47.07 -3.37 9.35
N LYS A 18 47.68 -4.55 9.20
CA LYS A 18 47.14 -5.62 8.33
C LYS A 18 45.80 -6.13 8.85
N ILE A 19 45.67 -6.36 10.16
CA ILE A 19 44.41 -6.77 10.77
C ILE A 19 43.35 -5.68 10.57
N PHE A 20 43.69 -4.42 10.80
CA PHE A 20 42.78 -3.29 10.58
C PHE A 20 42.32 -3.21 9.12
N LYS A 21 43.22 -3.41 8.16
CA LYS A 21 42.90 -3.41 6.72
C LYS A 21 41.98 -4.57 6.32
N ILE A 22 42.24 -5.77 6.86
CA ILE A 22 41.41 -6.96 6.61
C ILE A 22 40.02 -6.79 7.24
N VAL A 23 39.92 -6.24 8.45
CA VAL A 23 38.64 -5.93 9.10
C VAL A 23 37.87 -4.86 8.33
N ASN A 24 38.56 -3.84 7.80
CA ASN A 24 37.92 -2.79 7.00
C ASN A 24 37.40 -3.32 5.66
N ASP A 25 38.15 -4.20 4.97
CA ASP A 25 37.70 -4.85 3.73
C ASP A 25 36.50 -5.80 3.98
N VAL A 26 36.37 -6.37 5.19
CA VAL A 26 35.24 -7.22 5.60
C VAL A 26 34.06 -6.42 6.18
N ALA A 27 34.25 -5.17 6.61
CA ALA A 27 33.20 -4.24 7.05
C ALA A 27 32.42 -3.60 5.87
N THR A 28 32.95 -3.72 4.65
CA THR A 28 32.36 -3.25 3.39
C THR A 28 30.96 -3.80 3.00
N PRO A 29 30.47 -5.00 3.39
CA PRO A 29 29.22 -5.56 2.86
C PRO A 29 27.94 -5.01 3.52
N PHE A 30 28.03 -4.20 4.59
CA PHE A 30 26.85 -3.67 5.28
C PHE A 30 26.27 -2.39 4.65
N PHE A 31 27.13 -1.59 4.01
CA PHE A 31 26.75 -0.28 3.48
C PHE A 31 25.65 -0.31 2.38
N PRO A 32 25.62 -1.30 1.47
CA PRO A 32 24.54 -1.41 0.49
C PRO A 32 23.14 -1.57 1.11
N PHE A 33 23.03 -2.20 2.28
CA PHE A 33 21.75 -2.43 2.96
C PHE A 33 21.15 -1.14 3.51
N ILE A 34 21.93 -0.33 4.21
CA ILE A 34 21.45 0.94 4.78
C ILE A 34 21.01 1.90 3.67
N GLY A 35 21.77 1.98 2.58
CA GLY A 35 21.40 2.78 1.41
C GLY A 35 20.07 2.32 0.79
N ALA A 36 19.92 1.01 0.55
CA ALA A 36 18.69 0.44 0.01
C ALA A 36 17.48 0.68 0.92
N ILE A 37 17.61 0.41 2.22
CA ILE A 37 16.58 0.61 3.24
C ILE A 37 16.17 2.08 3.29
N THR A 38 17.12 3.01 3.32
CA THR A 38 16.85 4.45 3.34
C THR A 38 16.06 4.88 2.11
N ASN A 39 16.36 4.34 0.94
CA ASN A 39 15.63 4.62 -0.29
C ASN A 39 14.20 4.05 -0.25
N THR A 40 14.03 2.82 0.24
CA THR A 40 12.70 2.21 0.43
C THR A 40 11.85 3.01 1.41
N LEU A 41 12.41 3.46 2.54
CA LEU A 41 11.69 4.30 3.51
C LEU A 41 11.26 5.65 2.90
N LYS A 42 12.12 6.28 2.08
CA LYS A 42 11.77 7.51 1.34
C LYS A 42 10.66 7.26 0.31
N SER A 43 10.73 6.15 -0.42
CA SER A 43 9.72 5.70 -1.39
C SER A 43 8.36 5.54 -0.70
N LEU A 44 8.32 4.78 0.40
CA LEU A 44 7.13 4.57 1.23
C LEU A 44 6.48 5.88 1.67
N LEU A 45 7.27 6.79 2.25
CA LEU A 45 6.75 8.10 2.69
C LEU A 45 6.16 8.92 1.53
N LYS A 46 6.75 8.84 0.34
CA LYS A 46 6.23 9.50 -0.87
C LYS A 46 4.92 8.85 -1.33
N THR A 47 4.87 7.52 -1.37
CA THR A 47 3.67 6.75 -1.76
C THR A 47 2.50 7.06 -0.84
N PHE A 48 2.71 7.05 0.48
CA PHE A 48 1.67 7.35 1.45
C PHE A 48 1.19 8.81 1.37
N ARG A 49 2.09 9.78 1.13
CA ARG A 49 1.71 11.19 0.95
C ARG A 49 0.85 11.43 -0.29
N ASN A 50 1.10 10.67 -1.35
CA ASN A 50 0.39 10.79 -2.63
C ASN A 50 -0.86 9.90 -2.71
N ALA A 51 -1.26 9.26 -1.60
CA ALA A 51 -2.38 8.35 -1.53
C ALA A 51 -3.71 9.04 -1.92
N LYS A 52 -4.39 8.49 -2.93
CA LYS A 52 -5.69 8.99 -3.39
C LYS A 52 -6.85 8.39 -2.60
N CYS A 53 -6.69 7.16 -2.12
CA CYS A 53 -7.60 6.47 -1.22
C CYS A 53 -6.88 6.02 0.05
N ASN A 54 -7.65 5.57 1.05
CA ASN A 54 -7.15 4.91 2.26
C ASN A 54 -6.13 5.72 3.06
N ARG A 55 -6.39 7.02 3.18
CA ARG A 55 -5.47 7.96 3.81
C ARG A 55 -5.26 7.66 5.29
N LYS A 56 -6.23 7.08 5.99
CA LYS A 56 -6.10 6.72 7.41
C LYS A 56 -5.22 5.48 7.57
N ILE A 57 -5.37 4.48 6.69
CA ILE A 57 -4.45 3.32 6.60
C ILE A 57 -3.01 3.81 6.35
N CYS A 58 -2.84 4.70 5.36
CA CYS A 58 -1.52 5.26 5.03
C CYS A 58 -0.93 6.06 6.20
N SER A 59 -1.76 6.84 6.90
CA SER A 59 -1.32 7.62 8.07
C SER A 59 -0.78 6.74 9.19
N ALA A 60 -1.40 5.59 9.47
CA ALA A 60 -0.94 4.65 10.50
C ALA A 60 0.45 4.05 10.17
N LEU A 61 0.75 3.85 8.88
CA LEU A 61 2.05 3.35 8.43
C LEU A 61 3.12 4.45 8.40
N ILE A 62 2.76 5.70 8.06
CA ILE A 62 3.70 6.83 7.99
C ILE A 62 4.45 7.01 9.31
N ASP A 63 3.75 6.99 10.44
CA ASP A 63 4.36 7.33 11.74
C ASP A 63 5.38 6.26 12.17
N ARG A 64 5.06 4.98 11.93
CA ARG A 64 6.01 3.87 12.09
C ARG A 64 7.24 3.99 11.19
N VAL A 65 7.03 4.27 9.91
CA VAL A 65 8.11 4.43 8.92
C VAL A 65 9.03 5.61 9.29
N LYS A 66 8.48 6.71 9.81
CA LYS A 66 9.29 7.85 10.29
C LYS A 66 10.17 7.48 11.46
N ILE A 67 9.65 6.76 12.45
CA ILE A 67 10.42 6.36 13.63
C ILE A 67 11.61 5.49 13.20
N VAL A 68 11.36 4.50 12.33
CA VAL A 68 12.44 3.63 11.87
C VAL A 68 13.43 4.36 10.96
N LYS A 69 12.98 5.31 10.13
CA LYS A 69 13.88 6.17 9.36
C LYS A 69 14.84 6.92 10.27
N VAL A 70 14.37 7.48 11.38
CA VAL A 70 15.24 8.17 12.34
C VAL A 70 16.24 7.19 12.97
N ALA A 71 15.80 5.99 13.35
CA ALA A 71 16.68 4.96 13.91
C ALA A 71 17.78 4.54 12.93
N VAL A 72 17.42 4.22 11.68
CA VAL A 72 18.36 3.86 10.61
C VAL A 72 19.33 5.00 10.32
N GLU A 73 18.86 6.25 10.27
CA GLU A 73 19.71 7.42 10.07
C GLU A 73 20.66 7.67 11.26
N SER A 74 20.26 7.34 12.50
CA SER A 74 21.16 7.44 13.67
C SER A 74 22.28 6.41 13.61
N LEU A 75 21.93 5.15 13.30
CA LEU A 75 22.91 4.09 13.12
C LEU A 75 23.88 4.39 11.98
N GLN A 76 23.40 5.05 10.92
CA GLN A 76 24.27 5.51 9.84
C GLN A 76 25.23 6.62 10.27
N ARG A 77 24.92 7.44 11.28
CA ARG A 77 25.83 8.48 11.79
C ARG A 77 26.87 7.94 12.78
N GLU A 78 26.51 6.92 13.54
CA GLU A 78 27.35 6.29 14.58
C GLU A 78 28.40 5.30 14.01
N GLN A 79 28.56 5.27 12.68
CA GLN A 79 29.38 4.31 11.90
C GLN A 79 30.79 4.00 12.43
N PRO A 80 31.63 4.97 12.85
CA PRO A 80 33.00 4.62 13.24
C PRO A 80 33.10 3.83 14.58
N GLY A 81 31.98 3.52 15.25
CA GLY A 81 31.97 2.78 16.53
C GLY A 81 31.12 1.49 16.57
N ASN A 82 30.30 1.20 15.55
CA ASN A 82 29.30 0.11 15.59
C ASN A 82 29.63 -1.12 14.73
N GLU A 83 30.83 -1.20 14.17
CA GLU A 83 31.26 -2.32 13.29
C GLU A 83 31.05 -3.70 13.95
N VAL A 84 31.27 -3.81 15.26
CA VAL A 84 31.09 -5.06 16.03
C VAL A 84 29.62 -5.49 16.15
N PHE A 85 28.67 -4.55 16.16
CA PHE A 85 27.23 -4.85 16.20
C PHE A 85 26.75 -5.44 14.87
N PHE A 86 27.34 -4.97 13.76
CA PHE A 86 27.00 -5.41 12.40
C PHE A 86 27.73 -6.70 11.98
N GLN A 87 28.80 -7.09 12.66
CA GLN A 87 29.54 -8.33 12.41
C GLN A 87 28.88 -9.58 13.01
N LYS A 88 27.83 -9.43 13.84
CA LYS A 88 27.08 -10.58 14.37
C LYS A 88 26.12 -11.12 13.29
N GLN A 89 26.22 -12.41 13.00
CA GLN A 89 25.39 -13.09 11.99
C GLN A 89 23.87 -12.90 12.24
N ALA A 90 23.42 -13.01 13.50
CA ALA A 90 22.02 -12.78 13.86
C ALA A 90 21.54 -11.35 13.53
N SER A 91 22.41 -10.35 13.66
CA SER A 91 22.09 -8.98 13.26
C SER A 91 21.94 -8.86 11.75
N TYR A 92 22.82 -9.51 10.97
CA TYR A 92 22.74 -9.51 9.51
C TYR A 92 21.44 -10.16 8.98
N GLU A 93 21.02 -11.28 9.56
CA GLU A 93 19.76 -11.95 9.22
C GLU A 93 18.54 -11.08 9.52
N ALA A 94 18.54 -10.37 10.66
CA ALA A 94 17.49 -9.42 11.02
C ALA A 94 17.41 -8.25 10.01
N TRP A 95 18.54 -7.75 9.50
CA TRP A 95 18.55 -6.70 8.46
C TRP A 95 18.01 -7.18 7.10
N ILE A 96 18.30 -8.43 6.72
CA ILE A 96 17.72 -9.05 5.51
C ILE A 96 16.21 -9.14 5.66
N ARG A 97 15.73 -9.68 6.79
CA ARG A 97 14.30 -9.77 7.09
C ARG A 97 13.65 -8.40 7.10
N PHE A 98 14.29 -7.40 7.71
CA PHE A 98 13.77 -6.04 7.76
C PHE A 98 13.59 -5.46 6.36
N THR A 99 14.57 -5.67 5.48
CA THR A 99 14.48 -5.26 4.07
C THR A 99 13.31 -5.95 3.35
N ALA A 100 13.08 -7.24 3.62
CA ALA A 100 11.96 -7.98 3.05
C ALA A 100 10.60 -7.44 3.54
N VAL A 101 10.47 -7.16 4.84
CA VAL A 101 9.25 -6.59 5.42
C VAL A 101 8.95 -5.20 4.84
N LEU A 102 9.96 -4.34 4.72
CA LEU A 102 9.78 -3.02 4.09
C LEU A 102 9.28 -3.13 2.63
N LYS A 103 9.77 -4.11 1.86
CA LYS A 103 9.28 -4.39 0.50
C LYS A 103 7.84 -4.89 0.49
N ASN A 104 7.43 -5.70 1.47
CA ASN A 104 6.04 -6.14 1.59
C ASN A 104 5.11 -4.95 1.91
N ILE A 105 5.53 -4.07 2.81
CA ILE A 105 4.81 -2.82 3.12
C ILE A 105 4.74 -1.91 1.89
N GLU A 106 5.79 -1.84 1.08
CA GLU A 106 5.81 -1.03 -0.16
C GLU A 106 4.78 -1.56 -1.18
N LYS A 107 4.76 -2.87 -1.42
CA LYS A 107 3.73 -3.50 -2.27
C LYS A 107 2.33 -3.27 -1.74
N PHE A 108 2.14 -3.40 -0.43
CA PHE A 108 0.85 -3.13 0.21
C PHE A 108 0.44 -1.67 0.03
N ALA A 109 1.36 -0.72 0.20
CA ALA A 109 1.13 0.69 -0.04
C ALA A 109 0.64 0.95 -1.47
N GLU A 110 1.27 0.36 -2.48
CA GLU A 110 0.81 0.46 -3.88
C GLU A 110 -0.60 -0.10 -4.07
N GLN A 111 -0.91 -1.22 -3.39
CA GLN A 111 -2.24 -1.85 -3.46
C GLN A 111 -3.33 -1.01 -2.82
N VAL A 112 -3.05 -0.32 -1.71
CA VAL A 112 -4.08 0.41 -0.96
C VAL A 112 -4.19 1.89 -1.30
N THR A 113 -3.23 2.47 -2.04
CA THR A 113 -3.21 3.92 -2.34
C THR A 113 -3.89 4.30 -3.66
N GLN A 114 -4.17 3.33 -4.53
CA GLN A 114 -4.77 3.56 -5.85
C GLN A 114 -6.06 2.75 -6.05
N LEU A 115 -7.14 3.43 -6.45
CA LEU A 115 -8.47 2.83 -6.62
C LEU A 115 -8.51 1.63 -7.59
N PRO A 116 -7.83 1.65 -8.76
CA PRO A 116 -7.81 0.49 -9.67
C PRO A 116 -7.21 -0.76 -9.01
N THR A 117 -6.12 -0.59 -8.26
CA THR A 117 -5.43 -1.68 -7.57
C THR A 117 -6.25 -2.18 -6.40
N VAL A 118 -6.80 -1.27 -5.58
CA VAL A 118 -7.73 -1.60 -4.49
C VAL A 118 -8.92 -2.42 -5.01
N ARG A 119 -9.52 -1.99 -6.13
CA ARG A 119 -10.64 -2.70 -6.75
C ARG A 119 -10.25 -4.14 -7.08
N LYS A 120 -9.08 -4.37 -7.68
CA LYS A 120 -8.61 -5.72 -7.95
C LYS A 120 -8.50 -6.54 -6.66
N THR A 121 -7.85 -6.00 -5.63
CA THR A 121 -7.67 -6.67 -4.33
C THR A 121 -9.01 -7.04 -3.67
N PHE A 122 -10.00 -6.15 -3.69
CA PHE A 122 -11.33 -6.40 -3.13
C PHE A 122 -12.10 -7.55 -3.80
N HIS A 123 -11.86 -7.80 -5.10
CA HIS A 123 -12.58 -8.84 -5.84
C HIS A 123 -11.82 -10.18 -5.88
N SER A 124 -10.59 -10.24 -5.36
CA SER A 124 -9.69 -11.37 -5.59
C SER A 124 -9.85 -12.55 -4.62
N GLY A 125 -10.77 -12.50 -3.65
CA GLY A 125 -11.02 -13.62 -2.71
C GLY A 125 -9.84 -14.05 -1.82
N GLY A 126 -8.73 -13.29 -1.83
CA GLY A 126 -7.55 -13.51 -0.99
C GLY A 126 -7.65 -12.79 0.37
N GLU A 127 -6.50 -12.62 1.04
CA GLU A 127 -6.42 -11.85 2.30
C GLU A 127 -7.07 -10.47 2.16
N SER A 128 -7.86 -10.10 3.16
CA SER A 128 -8.45 -8.78 3.25
C SER A 128 -7.39 -7.70 3.54
N ILE A 129 -7.72 -6.45 3.21
CA ILE A 129 -6.86 -5.30 3.51
C ILE A 129 -6.48 -5.25 4.99
N LYS A 130 -7.39 -5.63 5.90
CA LYS A 130 -7.13 -5.63 7.34
C LYS A 130 -6.13 -6.72 7.73
N GLU A 131 -6.32 -7.94 7.22
CA GLU A 131 -5.41 -9.07 7.51
C GLU A 131 -4.00 -8.79 7.00
N THR A 132 -3.87 -8.30 5.76
CA THR A 132 -2.56 -7.95 5.20
C THR A 132 -1.91 -6.78 5.96
N PHE A 133 -2.70 -5.79 6.41
CA PHE A 133 -2.18 -4.73 7.28
C PHE A 133 -1.64 -5.29 8.60
N ASP A 134 -2.43 -6.10 9.30
CA ASP A 134 -2.08 -6.65 10.61
C ASP A 134 -0.83 -7.53 10.53
N LYS A 135 -0.75 -8.37 9.50
CA LYS A 135 0.42 -9.19 9.20
C LYS A 135 1.67 -8.34 8.99
N ASN A 136 1.58 -7.32 8.13
CA ASN A 136 2.70 -6.42 7.86
C ASN A 136 3.17 -5.70 9.13
N ILE A 137 2.24 -5.20 9.97
CA ILE A 137 2.60 -4.54 11.23
C ILE A 137 3.26 -5.50 12.20
N LYS A 138 2.74 -6.72 12.32
CA LYS A 138 3.30 -7.74 13.20
C LYS A 138 4.75 -8.08 12.79
N GLU A 139 4.98 -8.44 11.53
CA GLU A 139 6.31 -8.76 11.02
C GLU A 139 7.28 -7.57 11.16
N PHE A 140 6.78 -6.35 10.96
CA PHE A 140 7.56 -5.13 11.10
C PHE A 140 7.97 -4.84 12.55
N GLU A 141 7.07 -5.00 13.50
CA GLU A 141 7.36 -4.79 14.92
C GLU A 141 8.30 -5.87 15.46
N GLU A 142 8.11 -7.13 15.06
CA GLU A 142 8.99 -8.25 15.44
C GLU A 142 10.44 -7.99 15.00
N VAL A 143 10.65 -7.61 13.74
CA VAL A 143 12.01 -7.35 13.25
C VAL A 143 12.60 -6.06 13.81
N CYS A 144 11.79 -5.03 14.09
CA CYS A 144 12.26 -3.83 14.77
C CYS A 144 12.70 -4.13 16.21
N HIS A 145 12.02 -5.05 16.89
CA HIS A 145 12.44 -5.53 18.21
C HIS A 145 13.77 -6.30 18.14
N GLU A 146 13.95 -7.19 17.16
CA GLU A 146 15.24 -7.89 16.95
C GLU A 146 16.40 -6.92 16.66
N LEU A 147 16.14 -5.87 15.90
CA LEU A 147 17.11 -4.80 15.61
C LEU A 147 17.26 -3.79 16.75
N GLN A 148 16.55 -3.97 17.86
CA GLN A 148 16.56 -3.10 19.05
C GLN A 148 16.19 -1.64 18.73
N PHE A 149 15.32 -1.42 17.73
CA PHE A 149 14.75 -0.11 17.47
C PHE A 149 13.75 0.26 18.56
N VAL A 150 13.69 1.55 18.92
CA VAL A 150 12.76 2.12 19.93
C VAL A 150 11.28 2.05 19.49
N LEU A 151 10.96 1.32 18.42
CA LEU A 151 9.61 1.15 17.88
C LEU A 151 8.67 0.36 18.82
N ALA A 152 9.20 -0.37 19.80
CA ALA A 152 8.46 -1.28 20.68
C ALA A 152 7.43 -0.61 21.64
N ILE A 153 7.06 0.66 21.42
CA ILE A 153 6.22 1.46 22.34
C ILE A 153 4.95 1.96 21.64
N TYR A 154 4.21 1.09 20.94
CA TYR A 154 2.81 1.36 20.62
C TYR A 154 1.92 0.78 21.72
N SER A 155 1.28 1.67 22.49
CA SER A 155 0.31 1.30 23.52
C SER A 155 -0.92 0.61 22.92
N HIS A 156 -1.64 -0.17 23.75
CA HIS A 156 -2.89 -0.80 23.35
C HIS A 156 -3.88 0.21 22.75
N ALA A 157 -4.06 1.36 23.42
CA ALA A 157 -4.94 2.42 22.96
C ALA A 157 -4.54 2.96 21.56
N GLN A 158 -3.24 3.10 21.27
CA GLN A 158 -2.80 3.51 19.93
C GLN A 158 -3.13 2.47 18.86
N ARG A 159 -2.99 1.18 19.18
CA ARG A 159 -3.35 0.08 18.27
C ARG A 159 -4.86 0.02 18.02
N GLU A 160 -5.67 0.28 19.03
CA GLU A 160 -7.13 0.36 18.88
C GLU A 160 -7.55 1.53 17.99
N MET A 161 -7.02 2.73 18.25
CA MET A 161 -7.29 3.91 17.41
C MET A 161 -6.89 3.69 15.95
N GLU A 162 -5.81 2.96 15.70
CA GLU A 162 -5.40 2.58 14.35
C GLU A 162 -6.33 1.55 13.73
N SER A 163 -6.74 0.55 14.48
CA SER A 163 -7.72 -0.45 14.04
C SER A 163 -9.02 0.22 13.59
N GLU A 164 -9.53 1.18 14.37
CA GLU A 164 -10.72 1.97 14.02
C GLU A 164 -10.53 2.79 12.74
N LYS A 165 -9.36 3.43 12.59
CA LYS A 165 -8.99 4.18 11.37
C LYS A 165 -9.01 3.29 10.14
N ILE A 166 -8.44 2.08 10.24
CA ILE A 166 -8.38 1.11 9.13
C ILE A 166 -9.77 0.59 8.78
N ILE A 167 -10.55 0.19 9.78
CA ILE A 167 -11.94 -0.28 9.59
C ILE A 167 -12.78 0.82 8.93
N SER A 168 -12.60 2.08 9.35
CA SER A 168 -13.28 3.21 8.73
C SER A 168 -12.94 3.39 7.26
N ASP A 169 -11.66 3.28 6.87
CA ASP A 169 -11.27 3.37 5.46
C ASP A 169 -11.82 2.21 4.64
N ILE A 170 -11.76 0.97 5.17
CA ILE A 170 -12.35 -0.21 4.53
C ILE A 170 -13.85 -0.01 4.30
N LYS A 171 -14.58 0.47 5.32
CA LYS A 171 -16.03 0.75 5.20
C LYS A 171 -16.32 1.81 4.14
N ASN A 172 -15.53 2.88 4.10
CA ASN A 172 -15.68 3.94 3.10
C ASN A 172 -15.45 3.41 1.69
N LEU A 173 -14.41 2.60 1.48
CA LEU A 173 -14.15 1.94 0.20
C LEU A 173 -15.33 1.05 -0.21
N THR A 174 -15.81 0.18 0.68
CA THR A 174 -16.94 -0.71 0.40
C THR A 174 -18.17 0.09 -0.04
N GLN A 175 -18.46 1.21 0.63
CA GLN A 175 -19.58 2.07 0.28
C GLN A 175 -19.40 2.71 -1.11
N ILE A 176 -18.22 3.23 -1.42
CA ILE A 176 -17.92 3.82 -2.73
C ILE A 176 -18.08 2.77 -3.84
N MET A 177 -17.58 1.56 -3.61
CA MET A 177 -17.65 0.46 -4.57
C MET A 177 -19.08 0.00 -4.82
N ASN A 178 -19.91 -0.08 -3.76
CA ASN A 178 -21.32 -0.42 -3.90
C ASN A 178 -22.09 0.65 -4.69
N LYS A 179 -21.89 1.93 -4.37
CA LYS A 179 -22.50 3.04 -5.13
C LYS A 179 -22.15 2.98 -6.62
N PHE A 180 -20.89 2.72 -6.94
CA PHE A 180 -20.45 2.58 -8.32
C PHE A 180 -21.09 1.37 -9.03
N LYS A 181 -21.21 0.24 -8.32
CA LYS A 181 -21.90 -0.96 -8.84
C LYS A 181 -23.37 -0.67 -9.14
N ASP A 182 -24.06 -0.01 -8.22
CA ASP A 182 -25.48 0.34 -8.36
C ASP A 182 -25.69 1.31 -9.54
N GLU A 183 -24.83 2.32 -9.68
CA GLU A 183 -24.89 3.27 -10.80
C GLU A 183 -24.67 2.58 -12.16
N VAL A 184 -23.69 1.68 -12.26
CA VAL A 184 -23.46 0.89 -13.48
C VAL A 184 -24.65 -0.01 -13.78
N MET A 185 -25.21 -0.68 -12.77
CA MET A 185 -26.37 -1.55 -12.95
C MET A 185 -27.60 -0.77 -13.43
N ASN A 186 -27.86 0.39 -12.84
CA ASN A 186 -28.94 1.29 -13.28
C ASN A 186 -28.74 1.73 -14.73
N ASN A 187 -27.52 2.12 -15.12
CA ASN A 187 -27.22 2.48 -16.50
C ASN A 187 -27.42 1.32 -17.49
N LEU A 188 -27.06 0.08 -17.10
CA LEU A 188 -27.29 -1.11 -17.93
C LEU A 188 -28.78 -1.43 -18.10
N ILE A 189 -29.58 -1.25 -17.05
CA ILE A 189 -31.05 -1.38 -17.12
C ILE A 189 -31.63 -0.32 -18.07
N GLN A 190 -31.18 0.93 -17.94
CA GLN A 190 -31.62 2.00 -18.85
C GLN A 190 -31.26 1.68 -20.31
N ILE A 191 -30.03 1.22 -20.56
CA ILE A 191 -29.60 0.80 -21.90
C ILE A 191 -30.44 -0.35 -22.43
N SER A 192 -30.79 -1.35 -21.60
CA SER A 192 -31.62 -2.48 -22.05
C SER A 192 -33.04 -2.05 -22.38
N ILE A 193 -33.63 -1.13 -21.60
CA ILE A 193 -34.93 -0.50 -21.89
C ILE A 193 -34.85 0.25 -23.24
N TYR A 194 -33.86 1.11 -23.42
CA TYR A 194 -33.70 1.86 -24.67
C TYR A 194 -33.47 0.95 -25.88
N LYS A 195 -32.68 -0.10 -25.73
CA LYS A 195 -32.45 -1.09 -26.79
C LYS A 195 -33.74 -1.80 -27.20
N ASN A 196 -34.47 -2.34 -26.22
CA ASN A 196 -35.77 -2.99 -26.47
C ASN A 196 -36.74 -2.03 -27.17
N CYS A 197 -36.69 -0.75 -26.82
CA CYS A 197 -37.51 0.27 -27.44
C CYS A 197 -37.18 0.54 -28.90
N LEU A 198 -35.91 0.54 -29.26
CA LEU A 198 -35.48 0.71 -30.65
C LEU A 198 -35.80 -0.53 -31.49
N GLU A 199 -35.78 -1.73 -30.89
CA GLU A 199 -36.08 -3.00 -31.57
C GLU A 199 -37.58 -3.27 -31.73
N GLN A 200 -38.44 -2.66 -30.90
CA GLN A 200 -39.89 -2.77 -31.04
C GLN A 200 -40.44 -1.84 -32.13
N PRO A 201 -41.25 -2.35 -33.09
CA PRO A 201 -41.97 -1.50 -34.03
C PRO A 201 -42.87 -0.51 -33.28
N ARG A 202 -43.10 0.66 -33.86
CA ARG A 202 -44.00 1.67 -33.28
C ARG A 202 -45.39 1.06 -33.18
N ILE A 203 -45.89 0.82 -31.97
CA ILE A 203 -47.26 0.33 -31.78
C ILE A 203 -48.18 1.55 -31.95
N GLU A 204 -48.67 1.75 -33.17
CA GLU A 204 -49.76 2.69 -33.46
C GLU A 204 -51.08 1.94 -33.27
N GLY A 205 -51.59 1.89 -32.03
CA GLY A 205 -52.84 1.17 -31.70
C GLY A 205 -53.21 1.20 -30.22
N ASN A 206 -54.50 1.03 -29.93
CA ASN A 206 -55.08 1.12 -28.57
C ASN A 206 -54.43 0.10 -27.62
N ILE A 207 -53.97 0.56 -26.45
CA ILE A 207 -53.15 -0.17 -25.46
C ILE A 207 -53.87 -1.38 -24.84
N ASN A 208 -55.15 -1.58 -25.15
CA ASN A 208 -56.00 -2.58 -24.50
C ASN A 208 -55.89 -4.00 -25.09
N ASP A 209 -55.23 -4.17 -26.25
CA ASP A 209 -55.20 -5.46 -26.96
C ASP A 209 -53.82 -6.17 -26.91
N SER A 210 -52.82 -5.63 -26.21
CA SER A 210 -51.50 -6.27 -26.09
C SER A 210 -51.50 -7.34 -24.99
N HIS A 211 -52.02 -8.53 -25.29
CA HIS A 211 -51.86 -9.71 -24.43
C HIS A 211 -50.37 -10.08 -24.31
N GLY A 212 -49.78 -9.77 -23.15
CA GLY A 212 -48.48 -10.29 -22.74
C GLY A 212 -47.31 -9.30 -22.70
N ILE A 213 -47.53 -8.00 -22.93
CA ILE A 213 -46.47 -6.98 -22.81
C ILE A 213 -46.76 -6.08 -21.63
N ASP A 214 -45.76 -5.86 -20.76
CA ASP A 214 -45.88 -4.99 -19.58
C ASP A 214 -46.26 -3.55 -19.99
N PRO A 215 -47.45 -3.05 -19.59
CA PRO A 215 -47.92 -1.71 -19.93
C PRO A 215 -47.03 -0.56 -19.41
N LEU A 216 -46.24 -0.77 -18.35
CA LEU A 216 -45.28 0.22 -17.87
C LEU A 216 -44.14 0.41 -18.87
N ASN A 217 -43.67 -0.70 -19.46
CA ASN A 217 -42.57 -0.70 -20.43
C ASN A 217 -42.97 0.05 -21.72
N ILE A 218 -44.21 -0.13 -22.21
CA ILE A 218 -44.72 0.57 -23.40
C ILE A 218 -44.79 2.10 -23.20
N LYS A 219 -45.23 2.56 -22.02
CA LYS A 219 -45.34 4.01 -21.72
C LYS A 219 -43.98 4.69 -21.65
N GLU A 220 -43.00 4.08 -20.98
CA GLU A 220 -41.63 4.62 -20.96
C GLU A 220 -41.00 4.60 -22.36
N CYS A 221 -41.29 3.58 -23.14
CA CYS A 221 -40.80 3.42 -24.50
C CYS A 221 -41.30 4.50 -25.46
N ASN A 222 -42.60 4.80 -25.41
CA ASN A 222 -43.19 5.86 -26.21
C ASN A 222 -42.68 7.24 -25.77
N ARG A 223 -42.51 7.47 -24.46
CA ARG A 223 -41.92 8.71 -23.93
C ARG A 223 -40.48 8.92 -24.42
N PHE A 224 -39.68 7.86 -24.47
CA PHE A 224 -38.33 7.91 -25.02
C PHE A 224 -38.34 8.24 -26.52
N LYS A 225 -39.12 7.50 -27.32
CA LYS A 225 -39.26 7.75 -28.77
C LYS A 225 -39.68 9.20 -29.05
N ASP A 226 -40.64 9.73 -28.30
CA ASP A 226 -41.08 11.12 -28.42
C ASP A 226 -39.98 12.13 -28.09
N SER A 227 -39.07 11.83 -27.16
CA SER A 227 -37.92 12.68 -26.84
C SER A 227 -36.89 12.71 -27.98
N ILE A 228 -36.70 11.59 -28.69
CA ILE A 228 -35.86 11.51 -29.89
C ILE A 228 -36.46 12.34 -31.02
N PHE A 229 -37.75 12.12 -31.31
CA PHE A 229 -38.46 12.80 -32.40
C PHE A 229 -38.56 14.32 -32.19
N LYS A 230 -38.60 14.78 -30.93
CA LYS A 230 -38.63 16.22 -30.59
C LYS A 230 -37.24 16.88 -30.52
N GLY A 231 -36.16 16.14 -30.75
CA GLY A 231 -34.79 16.69 -30.76
C GLY A 231 -34.26 17.13 -29.39
N ASN A 232 -34.94 16.80 -28.29
CA ASN A 232 -34.58 17.23 -26.93
C ASN A 232 -33.66 16.20 -26.24
N TYR A 233 -32.52 15.87 -26.85
CA TYR A 233 -31.46 15.20 -26.09
C TYR A 233 -30.86 16.22 -25.11
N PHE A 234 -31.20 16.10 -23.84
CA PHE A 234 -30.44 16.70 -22.75
C PHE A 234 -29.05 16.04 -22.72
N GLY A 235 -28.15 16.52 -23.57
CA GLY A 235 -26.73 16.33 -23.38
C GLY A 235 -26.38 16.92 -22.01
N THR A 236 -26.05 16.05 -21.05
CA THR A 236 -25.36 16.45 -19.84
C THR A 236 -24.09 17.19 -20.28
N GLN A 237 -24.11 18.53 -20.24
CA GLN A 237 -22.87 19.29 -20.23
C GLN A 237 -22.13 18.88 -18.97
N VAL A 238 -21.14 18.01 -19.14
CA VAL A 238 -20.09 17.82 -18.15
C VAL A 238 -19.26 19.10 -18.17
N VAL A 239 -19.67 20.07 -17.36
CA VAL A 239 -18.85 21.25 -17.06
C VAL A 239 -17.73 20.77 -16.14
N TYR A 240 -16.55 20.55 -16.70
CA TYR A 240 -15.32 20.47 -15.90
C TYR A 240 -15.00 21.88 -15.39
N ARG A 241 -15.12 22.07 -14.07
CA ARG A 241 -14.45 23.14 -13.33
C ARG A 241 -13.56 22.51 -12.27
#